data_AF-A0A1N7JIU3-F1
#
_entry.id   AF-A0A1N7JIU3-F1
#
_cell.length_a   1.000
_cell.length_b   1.000
_cell.length_c   1.000
_cell.angle_alpha   90.00
_cell.angle_beta   90.00
_cell.angle_gamma   90.00
#
_symmetry.space_group_name_H-M   'P 1'
#
loop_
_entity.id
_entity.type
_entity.pdbx_description
1 polymer ?
#
loop_
_entity_poly.entity_id
_entity_poly.type
_entity_poly.pdbx_seq_one_letter_code
_entity_poly.pdbx_strand_id
1 'polypeptide(L)'
;MTNKIEVNNLTKVFGSRPLEGIERLKQGQSKDEILKDTGLTVGVNQSSFHVEPGEFFVIMGLSGSGKSTLIRLVNRLIEPTAGEVLIDGEDITKMKKERLIDTRRKKLGMVFQNFGLFPHRTVLHNVAYGLEIQNMEKTQRQTQAQKAIEDVGLKGYEKSYPRELSGGMQQRVGLARALANDTDILLMDEAFSALDPLIRKEMQDELLHLQKKLGKTVLFITHDLDEALKLGDRVAIMKDGHIVQIGTSEEILENPANEYVSNFVQDVDRSKILEASQVMKKPEVLSAYKDGPRMAIRKMEEVGASSIFVTDKDKTFRGLLTIDDAIRAYNEDIPMVDVLIDAVPTTSPDTPLNDLLGVAAEAKYPIVVLEDEKLKGIISRVSILSALVLGKDEVVAS
;
A
#
# COMPACT_ATOMS: atom_id res chain seq x y z
N MET A 1 -3.62 -18.31 -10.18
CA MET A 1 -4.36 -17.06 -10.40
C MET A 1 -3.56 -16.24 -11.41
N THR A 2 -4.22 -15.56 -12.34
CA THR A 2 -3.53 -14.77 -13.38
C THR A 2 -3.39 -13.34 -12.88
N ASN A 3 -2.23 -12.70 -13.11
CA ASN A 3 -2.01 -11.30 -12.72
C ASN A 3 -2.95 -10.36 -13.50
N LYS A 4 -3.31 -9.22 -12.88
CA LYS A 4 -4.16 -8.21 -13.53
C LYS A 4 -3.35 -7.40 -14.55
N ILE A 5 -2.11 -7.05 -14.21
CA ILE A 5 -1.13 -6.38 -15.08
C ILE A 5 0.15 -7.19 -15.05
N GLU A 6 0.74 -7.45 -16.22
CA GLU A 6 2.09 -8.01 -16.34
C GLU A 6 2.91 -7.13 -17.27
N VAL A 7 4.13 -6.82 -16.86
CA VAL A 7 5.07 -6.02 -17.62
C VAL A 7 6.34 -6.84 -17.78
N ASN A 8 6.74 -7.11 -19.03
CA ASN A 8 7.86 -7.98 -19.34
C ASN A 8 8.91 -7.24 -20.18
N ASN A 9 10.10 -7.04 -19.60
CA ASN A 9 11.28 -6.43 -20.22
C ASN A 9 10.98 -5.09 -20.93
N LEU A 10 10.05 -4.32 -20.37
CA LEU A 10 9.53 -3.12 -21.02
C LEU A 10 10.62 -2.05 -21.10
N THR A 11 10.84 -1.53 -22.30
CA THR A 11 11.94 -0.61 -22.59
C THR A 11 11.44 0.55 -23.45
N LYS A 12 11.84 1.76 -23.08
CA LYS A 12 11.57 2.97 -23.85
C LYS A 12 12.83 3.81 -24.01
N VAL A 13 13.24 3.98 -25.26
CA VAL A 13 14.27 4.93 -25.69
C VAL A 13 13.61 6.03 -26.51
N PHE A 14 13.90 7.28 -26.19
CA PHE A 14 13.48 8.47 -26.94
C PHE A 14 14.61 8.95 -27.86
N GLY A 15 14.23 9.54 -28.99
CA GLY A 15 15.15 10.08 -29.98
C GLY A 15 14.92 9.51 -31.38
N SER A 16 15.78 9.88 -32.32
CA SER A 16 15.61 9.57 -33.75
C SER A 16 15.89 8.10 -34.10
N ARG A 17 16.73 7.39 -33.33
CA ARG A 17 17.17 6.01 -33.59
C ARG A 17 17.07 5.14 -32.34
N PRO A 18 15.86 4.89 -31.82
CA PRO A 18 15.68 4.24 -30.51
C PRO A 18 16.17 2.79 -30.46
N LEU A 19 16.24 2.09 -31.61
CA LEU A 19 16.80 0.73 -31.69
C LEU A 19 18.31 0.69 -31.42
N GLU A 20 19.05 1.73 -31.81
CA GLU A 20 20.49 1.83 -31.47
C GLU A 20 20.68 1.87 -29.96
N GLY A 21 19.83 2.62 -29.25
CA GLY A 21 19.83 2.67 -27.79
C GLY A 21 19.57 1.31 -27.15
N ILE A 22 18.66 0.50 -27.70
CA ILE A 22 18.43 -0.87 -27.21
C ILE A 22 19.68 -1.74 -27.33
N GLU A 23 20.35 -1.71 -28.49
CA GLU A 23 21.56 -2.52 -28.68
C GLU A 23 22.69 -2.11 -27.73
N ARG A 24 22.82 -0.81 -27.47
CA ARG A 24 23.78 -0.29 -26.49
C ARG A 24 23.45 -0.70 -25.05
N LEU A 25 22.17 -0.69 -24.68
CA LEU A 25 21.71 -1.21 -23.39
C LEU A 25 22.05 -2.69 -23.22
N LYS A 26 21.86 -3.51 -24.27
CA LYS A 26 22.26 -4.93 -24.26
C LYS A 26 23.77 -5.13 -24.11
N GLN A 27 24.57 -4.17 -24.56
CA GLN A 27 26.03 -4.16 -24.39
C GLN A 27 26.46 -3.68 -22.99
N GLY A 28 25.52 -3.35 -22.11
CA GLY A 28 25.79 -2.92 -20.74
C GLY A 28 26.10 -1.42 -20.59
N GLN A 29 25.91 -0.61 -21.64
CA GLN A 29 26.06 0.84 -21.51
C GLN A 29 24.97 1.42 -20.61
N SER A 30 25.36 2.37 -19.77
CA SER A 30 24.44 3.12 -18.92
C SER A 30 23.61 4.13 -19.71
N LYS A 31 22.50 4.57 -19.12
CA LYS A 31 21.64 5.63 -19.67
C LYS A 31 22.42 6.91 -19.98
N ASP A 32 23.35 7.29 -19.11
CA ASP A 32 24.12 8.53 -19.24
C ASP A 32 25.17 8.43 -20.36
N GLU A 33 25.82 7.28 -20.50
CA GLU A 33 26.73 7.01 -21.61
C GLU A 33 26.00 7.07 -22.96
N ILE A 34 24.82 6.43 -23.04
CA ILE A 34 24.00 6.46 -24.26
C ILE A 34 23.58 7.89 -24.60
N LEU A 35 23.12 8.66 -23.62
CA LEU A 35 22.75 10.06 -23.82
C LEU A 35 23.93 10.89 -24.33
N LYS A 36 25.10 10.73 -23.73
CA LYS A 36 26.31 11.47 -24.10
C LYS A 36 26.81 11.12 -25.50
N ASP A 37 26.81 9.84 -25.86
CA ASP A 37 27.36 9.35 -27.12
C ASP A 37 26.42 9.54 -28.30
N THR A 38 25.10 9.48 -28.07
CA THR A 38 24.10 9.38 -29.15
C THR A 38 23.02 10.46 -29.10
N GLY A 39 22.88 11.17 -27.98
CA GLY A 39 21.75 12.06 -27.72
C GLY A 39 20.42 11.33 -27.48
N LEU A 40 20.42 10.00 -27.36
CA LEU A 40 19.22 9.21 -27.06
C LEU A 40 18.94 9.18 -25.56
N THR A 41 17.69 9.42 -25.16
CA THR A 41 17.28 9.38 -23.75
C THR A 41 16.63 8.05 -23.43
N VAL A 42 17.20 7.27 -22.51
CA VAL A 42 16.56 6.07 -21.97
C VAL A 42 15.56 6.47 -20.89
N GLY A 43 14.28 6.24 -21.14
CA GLY A 43 13.19 6.56 -20.19
C GLY A 43 12.84 5.38 -19.28
N VAL A 44 12.84 4.17 -19.83
CA VAL A 44 12.59 2.91 -19.11
C VAL A 44 13.52 1.86 -19.70
N ASN A 45 14.13 1.03 -18.87
CA ASN A 45 15.08 0.01 -19.28
C ASN A 45 14.71 -1.35 -18.68
N GLN A 46 14.30 -2.29 -19.55
CA GLN A 46 14.05 -3.69 -19.23
C GLN A 46 13.25 -3.92 -17.93
N SER A 47 12.27 -3.05 -17.65
CA SER A 47 11.48 -3.15 -16.42
C SER A 47 10.53 -4.34 -16.51
N SER A 48 10.52 -5.16 -15.45
CA SER A 48 9.62 -6.31 -15.35
C SER A 48 8.98 -6.36 -13.98
N PHE A 49 7.65 -6.49 -13.92
CA PHE A 49 6.87 -6.63 -12.70
C PHE A 49 5.45 -7.13 -13.03
N HIS A 50 4.73 -7.53 -12.00
CA HIS A 50 3.32 -7.89 -12.11
C HIS A 50 2.52 -7.22 -11.00
N VAL A 51 1.24 -7.00 -11.26
CA VAL A 51 0.26 -6.47 -10.31
C VAL A 51 -0.88 -7.46 -10.18
N GLU A 52 -1.17 -7.89 -8.97
CA GLU A 52 -2.23 -8.82 -8.61
C GLU A 52 -3.61 -8.14 -8.67
N PRO A 53 -4.69 -8.89 -8.91
CA PRO A 53 -6.04 -8.34 -8.86
C PRO A 53 -6.37 -7.75 -7.49
N GLY A 54 -6.76 -6.48 -7.47
CA GLY A 54 -7.09 -5.74 -6.27
C GLY A 54 -5.88 -5.16 -5.55
N GLU A 55 -4.65 -5.40 -6.00
CA GLU A 55 -3.44 -4.87 -5.37
C GLU A 55 -3.32 -3.35 -5.57
N PHE A 56 -2.88 -2.66 -4.53
CA PHE A 56 -2.39 -1.29 -4.58
C PHE A 56 -0.87 -1.32 -4.77
N PHE A 57 -0.42 -1.31 -6.03
CA PHE A 57 0.99 -1.38 -6.38
C PHE A 57 1.56 0.02 -6.61
N VAL A 58 2.59 0.38 -5.84
CA VAL A 58 3.22 1.70 -5.92
C VAL A 58 4.54 1.63 -6.67
N ILE A 59 4.77 2.57 -7.59
CA ILE A 59 6.07 2.81 -8.22
C ILE A 59 6.64 4.10 -7.65
N MET A 60 7.78 3.99 -6.99
CA MET A 60 8.47 5.10 -6.33
C MET A 60 9.84 5.37 -6.97
N GLY A 61 10.37 6.58 -6.80
CA GLY A 61 11.72 6.95 -7.20
C GLY A 61 11.88 8.46 -7.42
N LEU A 62 13.11 8.94 -7.62
CA LEU A 62 13.36 10.36 -7.86
C LEU A 62 12.73 10.86 -9.18
N SER A 63 12.65 12.18 -9.32
CA SER A 63 12.36 12.80 -10.61
C SER A 63 13.34 12.32 -11.68
N GLY A 64 12.84 12.05 -12.89
CA GLY A 64 13.65 11.54 -14.00
C GLY A 64 13.98 10.04 -13.98
N SER A 65 13.53 9.28 -12.97
CA SER A 65 13.79 7.84 -12.89
C SER A 65 12.98 6.98 -13.88
N GLY A 66 11.96 7.55 -14.55
CA GLY A 66 11.19 6.88 -15.60
C GLY A 66 9.75 6.47 -15.22
N LYS A 67 9.32 6.70 -13.97
CA LYS A 67 8.00 6.29 -13.43
C LYS A 67 6.84 6.71 -14.33
N SER A 68 6.73 8.01 -14.59
CA SER A 68 5.63 8.56 -15.38
C SER A 68 5.70 8.14 -16.86
N THR A 69 6.88 7.75 -17.35
CA THR A 69 6.98 7.07 -18.65
C THR A 69 6.43 5.65 -18.56
N LEU A 70 6.81 4.89 -17.53
CA LEU A 70 6.38 3.52 -17.32
C LEU A 70 4.85 3.38 -17.26
N ILE A 71 4.15 4.20 -16.47
CA ILE A 71 2.67 4.14 -16.42
C ILE A 71 2.01 4.51 -17.75
N ARG A 72 2.61 5.42 -18.51
CA ARG A 72 2.14 5.79 -19.85
C ARG A 72 2.40 4.68 -20.87
N LEU A 73 3.43 3.86 -20.69
CA LEU A 73 3.65 2.65 -21.48
C LEU A 73 2.62 1.56 -21.11
N VAL A 74 2.28 1.41 -19.82
CA VAL A 74 1.20 0.50 -19.37
C VAL A 74 -0.15 0.88 -19.94
N ASN A 75 -0.46 2.18 -20.07
CA ASN A 75 -1.65 2.63 -20.78
C ASN A 75 -1.44 2.66 -22.32
N ARG A 76 -0.23 2.43 -22.81
CA ARG A 76 0.22 2.60 -24.20
C ARG A 76 -0.03 4.00 -24.78
N LEU A 77 -0.08 5.04 -23.94
CA LEU A 77 -0.09 6.44 -24.39
C LEU A 77 1.24 6.83 -25.04
N ILE A 78 2.31 6.13 -24.65
CA ILE A 78 3.60 6.13 -25.31
C ILE A 78 3.80 4.72 -25.87
N GLU A 79 4.24 4.59 -27.11
CA GLU A 79 4.59 3.29 -27.68
C GLU A 79 5.92 2.80 -27.09
N PRO A 80 5.98 1.55 -26.58
CA PRO A 80 7.23 0.96 -26.12
C PRO A 80 8.21 0.79 -27.28
N THR A 81 9.51 0.85 -26.98
CA THR A 81 10.53 0.50 -27.96
C THR A 81 10.73 -1.01 -28.02
N ALA A 82 10.64 -1.70 -26.87
CA ALA A 82 10.66 -3.15 -26.76
C ALA A 82 9.95 -3.63 -25.48
N GLY A 83 9.73 -4.95 -25.39
CA GLY A 83 8.99 -5.59 -24.31
C GLY A 83 7.49 -5.63 -24.57
N GLU A 84 6.75 -6.16 -23.60
CA GLU A 84 5.30 -6.32 -23.71
C GLU A 84 4.61 -5.97 -22.39
N VAL A 85 3.32 -5.64 -22.49
CA VAL A 85 2.44 -5.37 -21.35
C VAL A 85 1.17 -6.17 -21.56
N LEU A 86 0.80 -6.98 -20.58
CA LEU A 86 -0.42 -7.78 -20.59
C LEU A 86 -1.42 -7.20 -19.59
N ILE A 87 -2.67 -7.08 -20.00
CA ILE A 87 -3.79 -6.70 -19.13
C ILE A 87 -4.84 -7.81 -19.20
N ASP A 88 -5.13 -8.45 -18.06
CA ASP A 88 -5.91 -9.69 -18.00
C ASP A 88 -5.38 -10.77 -18.97
N GLY A 89 -4.05 -10.88 -19.10
CA GLY A 89 -3.39 -11.81 -20.03
C GLY A 89 -3.44 -11.42 -21.52
N GLU A 90 -4.05 -10.29 -21.90
CA GLU A 90 -4.03 -9.80 -23.28
C GLU A 90 -2.90 -8.79 -23.49
N ASP A 91 -1.99 -9.05 -24.44
CA ASP A 91 -0.89 -8.14 -24.77
C ASP A 91 -1.40 -6.87 -25.49
N ILE A 92 -1.36 -5.74 -24.79
CA ILE A 92 -1.83 -4.45 -25.29
C ILE A 92 -0.90 -3.84 -26.34
N THR A 93 0.36 -4.24 -26.39
CA THR A 93 1.37 -3.71 -27.33
C THR A 93 1.10 -4.20 -28.75
N LYS A 94 0.48 -5.37 -28.87
CA LYS A 94 0.09 -6.00 -30.15
C LYS A 94 -1.35 -5.67 -30.56
N MET A 95 -2.14 -5.00 -29.70
CA MET A 95 -3.53 -4.65 -30.00
C MET A 95 -3.64 -3.66 -31.18
N LYS A 96 -4.66 -3.88 -32.01
CA LYS A 96 -5.10 -2.89 -33.00
C LYS A 96 -5.79 -1.72 -32.29
N LYS A 97 -5.83 -0.56 -32.96
CA LYS A 97 -6.35 0.70 -32.42
C LYS A 97 -7.75 0.58 -31.79
N GLU A 98 -8.68 -0.11 -32.43
CA GLU A 98 -10.06 -0.26 -31.93
C GLU A 98 -10.11 -1.03 -30.61
N ARG A 99 -9.41 -2.17 -30.52
CA ARG A 99 -9.34 -2.99 -29.30
C ARG A 99 -8.61 -2.24 -28.17
N LEU A 100 -7.57 -1.48 -28.50
CA LEU A 100 -6.86 -0.65 -27.52
C LEU A 100 -7.77 0.45 -26.94
N ILE A 101 -8.58 1.10 -27.79
CA ILE A 101 -9.55 2.11 -27.34
C ILE A 101 -10.62 1.47 -26.44
N ASP A 102 -11.17 0.32 -26.80
CA ASP A 102 -12.15 -0.39 -25.98
C ASP A 102 -11.57 -0.78 -24.61
N THR A 103 -10.33 -1.30 -24.60
CA THR A 103 -9.57 -1.64 -23.39
C THR A 103 -9.41 -0.42 -22.49
N ARG A 104 -9.00 0.72 -23.04
CA ARG A 104 -8.88 1.97 -22.28
C ARG A 104 -10.21 2.49 -21.73
N ARG A 105 -11.31 2.31 -22.46
CA ARG A 105 -12.63 2.79 -22.02
C ARG A 105 -13.18 1.97 -20.86
N LYS A 106 -12.99 0.65 -20.90
CA LYS A 106 -13.64 -0.28 -19.97
C LYS A 106 -12.75 -0.72 -18.81
N LYS A 107 -11.44 -0.87 -19.05
CA LYS A 107 -10.53 -1.49 -18.08
C LYS A 107 -9.59 -0.51 -17.39
N LEU A 108 -9.26 0.63 -18.02
CA LEU A 108 -8.21 1.55 -17.53
C LEU A 108 -8.74 2.95 -17.23
N GLY A 109 -8.72 3.35 -15.97
CA GLY A 109 -8.85 4.74 -15.54
C GLY A 109 -7.47 5.37 -15.42
N MET A 110 -7.31 6.64 -15.79
CA MET A 110 -6.04 7.35 -15.61
C MET A 110 -6.23 8.71 -14.93
N VAL A 111 -5.42 8.96 -13.90
CA VAL A 111 -5.27 10.25 -13.22
C VAL A 111 -3.88 10.79 -13.53
N PHE A 112 -3.82 11.98 -14.10
CA PHE A 112 -2.58 12.62 -14.54
C PHE A 112 -2.07 13.61 -13.47
N GLN A 113 -0.74 13.78 -13.41
CA GLN A 113 -0.08 14.77 -12.58
C GLN A 113 -0.58 16.20 -12.89
N ASN A 114 -0.55 16.58 -14.17
CA ASN A 114 -1.26 17.77 -14.65
C ASN A 114 -2.70 17.37 -14.93
N PHE A 115 -3.65 17.94 -14.18
CA PHE A 115 -5.06 17.55 -14.01
C PHE A 115 -5.80 17.00 -15.24
N GLY A 116 -5.37 17.39 -16.45
CA GLY A 116 -5.86 16.85 -17.71
C GLY A 116 -7.33 17.20 -17.94
N LEU A 117 -7.81 18.28 -17.32
CA LEU A 117 -9.18 18.74 -17.41
C LEU A 117 -9.38 19.53 -18.70
N PHE A 118 -10.57 19.41 -19.28
CA PHE A 118 -10.99 20.21 -20.41
C PHE A 118 -11.42 21.59 -19.91
N PRO A 119 -10.68 22.67 -20.26
CA PRO A 119 -10.93 24.01 -19.71
C PRO A 119 -12.25 24.62 -20.18
N HIS A 120 -12.78 24.13 -21.30
CA HIS A 120 -14.04 24.57 -21.91
C HIS A 120 -15.26 23.75 -21.45
N ARG A 121 -15.07 22.80 -20.51
CA ARG A 121 -16.14 21.99 -19.92
C ARG A 121 -16.25 22.29 -18.43
N THR A 122 -17.45 22.20 -17.87
CA THR A 122 -17.66 22.31 -16.42
C THR A 122 -17.12 21.09 -15.69
N VAL A 123 -17.06 21.13 -14.37
CA VAL A 123 -16.71 19.98 -13.52
C VAL A 123 -17.55 18.76 -13.85
N LEU A 124 -18.88 18.90 -13.89
CA LEU A 124 -19.79 17.79 -14.22
C LEU A 124 -19.48 17.16 -15.58
N HIS A 125 -19.21 17.98 -16.59
CA HIS A 125 -18.90 17.52 -17.93
C HIS A 125 -17.50 16.94 -18.08
N ASN A 126 -16.56 17.33 -17.22
CA ASN A 126 -15.25 16.69 -17.12
C ASN A 126 -15.38 15.30 -16.53
N VAL A 127 -16.10 15.16 -15.41
CA VAL A 127 -16.30 13.90 -14.71
C VAL A 127 -17.12 12.91 -15.56
N ALA A 128 -18.19 13.37 -16.20
CA ALA A 128 -19.02 12.53 -17.07
C ALA A 128 -18.39 12.19 -18.43
N TYR A 129 -17.21 12.70 -18.76
CA TYR A 129 -16.64 12.59 -20.11
C TYR A 129 -16.40 11.14 -20.55
N GLY A 130 -15.82 10.30 -19.68
CA GLY A 130 -15.55 8.92 -20.06
C GLY A 130 -16.84 8.13 -20.33
N LEU A 131 -17.87 8.35 -19.51
CA LEU A 131 -19.22 7.80 -19.70
C LEU A 131 -19.89 8.31 -20.99
N GLU A 132 -19.71 9.58 -21.33
CA GLU A 132 -20.15 10.16 -22.62
C GLU A 132 -19.51 9.44 -23.81
N ILE A 133 -18.20 9.19 -23.75
CA ILE A 133 -17.45 8.49 -24.79
C ILE A 133 -17.82 7.00 -24.88
N GLN A 134 -18.36 6.41 -23.81
CA GLN A 134 -18.95 5.07 -23.79
C GLN A 134 -20.40 5.04 -24.30
N ASN A 135 -20.95 6.17 -24.77
CA ASN A 135 -22.34 6.31 -25.21
C ASN A 135 -23.38 6.00 -24.13
N MET A 136 -23.07 6.22 -22.85
CA MET A 136 -24.03 6.10 -21.77
C MET A 136 -25.10 7.20 -21.87
N GLU A 137 -26.34 6.86 -21.50
CA GLU A 137 -27.46 7.79 -21.49
C GLU A 137 -27.17 9.01 -20.58
N LYS A 138 -27.64 10.19 -21.00
CA LYS A 138 -27.27 11.48 -20.41
C LYS A 138 -27.66 11.58 -18.94
N THR A 139 -28.83 11.10 -18.56
CA THR A 139 -29.33 11.12 -17.19
C THR A 139 -28.47 10.20 -16.31
N GLN A 140 -28.24 8.96 -16.77
CA GLN A 140 -27.41 7.99 -16.05
C GLN A 140 -25.98 8.50 -15.81
N ARG A 141 -25.31 9.03 -16.85
CA ARG A 141 -23.94 9.54 -16.71
C ARG A 141 -23.87 10.78 -15.80
N GLN A 142 -24.89 11.63 -15.79
CA GLN A 142 -24.93 12.79 -14.91
C GLN A 142 -25.11 12.38 -13.44
N THR A 143 -25.95 11.38 -13.16
CA THR A 143 -26.12 10.83 -11.82
C THR A 143 -24.82 10.21 -11.30
N GLN A 144 -24.13 9.39 -12.11
CA GLN A 144 -22.84 8.81 -11.71
C GLN A 144 -21.76 9.87 -11.49
N ALA A 145 -21.70 10.87 -12.38
CA ALA A 145 -20.74 11.97 -12.22
C ALA A 145 -21.02 12.83 -10.98
N GLN A 146 -22.29 13.11 -10.66
CA GLN A 146 -22.65 13.83 -9.44
C GLN A 146 -22.24 13.07 -8.18
N LYS A 147 -22.49 11.76 -8.13
CA LYS A 147 -22.05 10.93 -7.03
C LYS A 147 -20.53 11.00 -6.84
N ALA A 148 -19.77 10.80 -7.91
CA ALA A 148 -18.31 10.88 -7.85
C ALA A 148 -17.79 12.28 -7.43
N ILE A 149 -18.49 13.35 -7.80
CA ILE A 149 -18.18 14.72 -7.36
C ILE A 149 -18.45 14.91 -5.86
N GLU A 150 -19.53 14.32 -5.34
CA GLU A 150 -19.86 14.33 -3.92
C GLU A 150 -18.86 13.51 -3.11
N ASP A 151 -18.48 12.33 -3.58
CA ASP A 151 -17.51 11.44 -2.94
C ASP A 151 -16.12 12.11 -2.77
N VAL A 152 -15.72 13.00 -3.69
CA VAL A 152 -14.47 13.79 -3.57
C VAL A 152 -14.66 15.16 -2.89
N GLY A 153 -15.83 15.42 -2.29
CA GLY A 153 -16.10 16.66 -1.54
C GLY A 153 -16.15 17.93 -2.41
N LEU A 154 -16.64 17.83 -3.65
CA LEU A 154 -16.80 18.95 -4.59
C LEU A 154 -18.27 19.31 -4.88
N LYS A 155 -19.19 18.86 -4.02
CA LYS A 155 -20.61 19.20 -4.10
C LYS A 155 -20.82 20.71 -4.16
N GLY A 156 -21.63 21.19 -5.11
CA GLY A 156 -21.89 22.61 -5.37
C GLY A 156 -20.99 23.24 -6.44
N TYR A 157 -19.90 22.60 -6.86
CA TYR A 157 -19.00 23.08 -7.91
C TYR A 157 -19.26 22.44 -9.29
N GLU A 158 -20.34 21.69 -9.46
CA GLU A 158 -20.65 20.90 -10.67
C GLU A 158 -20.67 21.77 -11.94
N LYS A 159 -21.10 23.03 -11.79
CA LYS A 159 -21.26 24.01 -12.88
C LYS A 159 -20.03 24.89 -13.08
N SER A 160 -19.06 24.85 -12.18
CA SER A 160 -17.82 25.63 -12.28
C SER A 160 -16.93 25.10 -13.40
N TYR A 161 -16.09 25.96 -13.96
CA TYR A 161 -15.04 25.62 -14.91
C TYR A 161 -13.70 25.40 -14.20
N PRO A 162 -12.77 24.59 -14.75
CA PRO A 162 -11.48 24.32 -14.11
C PRO A 162 -10.68 25.57 -13.69
N ARG A 163 -10.74 26.64 -14.48
CA ARG A 163 -10.07 27.93 -14.19
C ARG A 163 -10.60 28.64 -12.93
N GLU A 164 -11.77 28.27 -12.45
CA GLU A 164 -12.43 28.84 -11.27
C GLU A 164 -12.10 28.02 -10.00
N LEU A 165 -11.29 26.98 -10.13
CA LEU A 165 -10.94 26.03 -9.07
C LEU A 165 -9.47 26.16 -8.70
N SER A 166 -9.15 25.92 -7.42
CA SER A 166 -7.76 25.75 -6.97
C SER A 166 -7.14 24.49 -7.59
N GLY A 167 -5.81 24.41 -7.58
CA GLY A 167 -5.09 23.23 -8.09
C GLY A 167 -5.56 21.92 -7.43
N GLY A 168 -5.72 21.93 -6.10
CA GLY A 168 -6.21 20.75 -5.39
C GLY A 168 -7.66 20.38 -5.72
N MET A 169 -8.53 21.36 -5.98
CA MET A 169 -9.88 21.08 -6.49
C MET A 169 -9.82 20.48 -7.90
N GLN A 170 -8.98 20.99 -8.79
CA GLN A 170 -8.81 20.43 -10.14
C GLN A 170 -8.31 18.98 -10.10
N GLN A 171 -7.41 18.66 -9.16
CA GLN A 171 -6.94 17.28 -8.96
C GLN A 171 -8.06 16.35 -8.51
N ARG A 172 -8.91 16.81 -7.57
CA ARG A 172 -10.11 16.08 -7.14
C ARG A 172 -11.12 15.86 -8.27
N VAL A 173 -11.28 16.82 -9.19
CA VAL A 173 -12.09 16.61 -10.41
C VAL A 173 -11.48 15.52 -11.30
N GLY A 174 -10.15 15.49 -11.45
CA GLY A 174 -9.44 14.45 -12.18
C GLY A 174 -9.64 13.06 -11.59
N LEU A 175 -9.62 12.97 -10.25
CA LEU A 175 -9.91 11.75 -9.50
C LEU A 175 -11.36 11.31 -9.68
N ALA A 176 -12.32 12.20 -9.46
CA ALA A 176 -13.75 11.92 -9.66
C ALA A 176 -14.04 11.40 -11.08
N ARG A 177 -13.38 11.96 -12.11
CA ARG A 177 -13.49 11.48 -13.49
C ARG A 177 -13.02 10.04 -13.65
N ALA A 178 -11.93 9.65 -13.00
CA ALA A 178 -11.44 8.27 -13.05
C ALA A 178 -12.41 7.32 -12.31
N LEU A 179 -12.88 7.73 -11.12
CA LEU A 179 -13.81 6.96 -10.31
C LEU A 179 -15.18 6.78 -10.97
N ALA A 180 -15.70 7.81 -11.64
CA ALA A 180 -17.00 7.77 -12.32
C ALA A 180 -17.06 6.75 -13.45
N ASN A 181 -15.93 6.42 -14.10
CA ASN A 181 -15.91 5.44 -15.19
C ASN A 181 -15.92 3.98 -14.71
N ASP A 182 -15.81 3.74 -13.40
CA ASP A 182 -15.86 2.43 -12.75
C ASP A 182 -14.97 1.35 -13.40
N THR A 183 -13.78 1.74 -13.87
CA THR A 183 -12.82 0.83 -14.52
C THR A 183 -12.16 -0.13 -13.54
N ASP A 184 -11.67 -1.28 -14.00
CA ASP A 184 -11.00 -2.29 -13.17
C ASP A 184 -9.65 -1.83 -12.60
N ILE A 185 -8.89 -1.07 -13.39
CA ILE A 185 -7.52 -0.65 -13.10
C ILE A 185 -7.47 0.87 -13.05
N LEU A 186 -6.92 1.43 -11.98
CA LEU A 186 -6.64 2.85 -11.84
C LEU A 186 -5.14 3.11 -11.96
N LEU A 187 -4.75 3.90 -12.97
CA LEU A 187 -3.39 4.33 -13.23
C LEU A 187 -3.23 5.77 -12.73
N MET A 188 -2.39 6.00 -11.73
CA MET A 188 -2.28 7.31 -11.07
C MET A 188 -0.85 7.83 -11.11
N ASP A 189 -0.63 8.96 -11.78
CA ASP A 189 0.69 9.60 -11.94
C ASP A 189 0.81 10.82 -11.02
N GLU A 190 1.45 10.67 -9.85
CA GLU A 190 1.63 11.71 -8.82
C GLU A 190 0.32 12.46 -8.47
N ALA A 191 -0.75 11.68 -8.31
CA ALA A 191 -2.12 12.17 -8.24
C ALA A 191 -2.46 12.96 -6.96
N PHE A 192 -1.55 13.05 -5.99
CA PHE A 192 -1.75 13.80 -4.74
C PHE A 192 -0.72 14.91 -4.50
N SER A 193 0.21 15.09 -5.44
CA SER A 193 1.33 16.04 -5.32
C SER A 193 0.92 17.51 -5.16
N ALA A 194 -0.23 17.93 -5.70
CA ALA A 194 -0.71 19.30 -5.63
C ALA A 194 -1.79 19.51 -4.55
N LEU A 195 -2.05 18.50 -3.70
CA LEU A 195 -2.97 18.58 -2.57
C LEU A 195 -2.25 19.08 -1.32
N ASP A 196 -2.95 19.90 -0.54
CA ASP A 196 -2.54 20.24 0.82
C ASP A 196 -2.53 19.00 1.72
N PRO A 197 -1.78 19.00 2.85
CA PRO A 197 -1.59 17.80 3.67
C PRO A 197 -2.88 17.18 4.22
N LEU A 198 -3.89 17.99 4.56
CA LEU A 198 -5.15 17.48 5.13
C LEU A 198 -5.97 16.78 4.06
N ILE A 199 -6.21 17.45 2.93
CA ILE A 199 -6.96 16.87 1.81
C ILE A 199 -6.22 15.69 1.18
N ARG A 200 -4.88 15.73 1.15
CA ARG A 200 -4.06 14.59 0.73
C ARG A 200 -4.38 13.36 1.57
N LYS A 201 -4.36 13.48 2.90
CA LYS A 201 -4.65 12.38 3.81
C LYS A 201 -6.06 11.84 3.61
N GLU A 202 -7.07 12.72 3.56
CA GLU A 202 -8.46 12.33 3.33
C GLU A 202 -8.62 11.55 2.01
N MET A 203 -7.93 11.98 0.95
CA MET A 203 -8.04 11.32 -0.36
C MET A 203 -7.28 10.00 -0.45
N GLN A 204 -6.16 9.89 0.26
CA GLN A 204 -5.46 8.62 0.44
C GLN A 204 -6.36 7.61 1.18
N ASP A 205 -7.01 8.04 2.27
CA ASP A 205 -7.89 7.19 3.06
C ASP A 205 -9.13 6.75 2.25
N GLU A 206 -9.69 7.65 1.44
CA GLU A 206 -10.80 7.33 0.54
C GLU A 206 -10.39 6.34 -0.56
N LEU A 207 -9.19 6.47 -1.13
CA LEU A 207 -8.70 5.49 -2.11
C LEU A 207 -8.50 4.11 -1.49
N LEU A 208 -7.94 4.03 -0.28
CA LEU A 208 -7.82 2.77 0.45
C LEU A 208 -9.20 2.16 0.71
N HIS A 209 -10.18 2.98 1.09
CA HIS A 209 -11.56 2.53 1.27
C HIS A 209 -12.15 1.98 -0.04
N LEU A 210 -11.96 2.68 -1.16
CA LEU A 210 -12.45 2.27 -2.48
C LEU A 210 -11.78 0.97 -2.95
N GLN A 211 -10.46 0.83 -2.80
CA GLN A 211 -9.75 -0.39 -3.13
C GLN A 211 -10.29 -1.57 -2.31
N LYS A 212 -10.44 -1.42 -0.98
CA LYS A 212 -10.97 -2.49 -0.10
C LYS A 212 -12.42 -2.87 -0.43
N LYS A 213 -13.26 -1.89 -0.79
CA LYS A 213 -14.69 -2.10 -1.04
C LYS A 213 -14.99 -2.65 -2.43
N LEU A 214 -14.26 -2.18 -3.44
CA LEU A 214 -14.56 -2.45 -4.85
C LEU A 214 -13.56 -3.42 -5.51
N GLY A 215 -12.47 -3.79 -4.81
CA GLY A 215 -11.45 -4.69 -5.34
C GLY A 215 -10.72 -4.14 -6.57
N LYS A 216 -10.63 -2.81 -6.69
CA LYS A 216 -9.97 -2.15 -7.83
C LYS A 216 -8.46 -2.34 -7.74
N THR A 217 -7.83 -2.58 -8.88
CA THR A 217 -6.37 -2.67 -8.95
C THR A 217 -5.80 -1.28 -9.17
N VAL A 218 -4.83 -0.85 -8.37
CA VAL A 218 -4.26 0.50 -8.46
C VAL A 218 -2.77 0.41 -8.78
N LEU A 219 -2.35 1.10 -9.85
CA LEU A 219 -0.94 1.34 -10.14
C LEU A 219 -0.65 2.82 -9.90
N PHE A 220 0.00 3.11 -8.77
CA PHE A 220 0.19 4.45 -8.27
C PHE A 220 1.65 4.88 -8.37
N ILE A 221 1.92 6.10 -8.81
CA ILE A 221 3.26 6.69 -8.82
C ILE A 221 3.34 7.81 -7.82
N THR A 222 4.41 7.79 -7.03
CA THR A 222 4.78 8.89 -6.16
C THR A 222 6.29 9.06 -6.05
N HIS A 223 6.69 10.20 -5.51
CA HIS A 223 8.05 10.46 -5.04
C HIS A 223 8.12 10.52 -3.50
N ASP A 224 6.98 10.45 -2.83
CA ASP A 224 6.84 10.51 -1.38
C ASP A 224 6.84 9.08 -0.81
N LEU A 225 7.78 8.82 0.12
CA LEU A 225 7.97 7.49 0.69
C LEU A 225 6.88 7.13 1.69
N ASP A 226 6.45 8.10 2.50
CA ASP A 226 5.39 7.89 3.49
C ASP A 226 4.09 7.51 2.76
N GLU A 227 3.83 8.15 1.63
CA GLU A 227 2.70 7.82 0.77
C GLU A 227 2.82 6.42 0.16
N ALA A 228 4.01 6.06 -0.35
CA ALA A 228 4.24 4.74 -0.92
C ALA A 228 4.04 3.63 0.12
N LEU A 229 4.57 3.81 1.33
CA LEU A 229 4.52 2.81 2.39
C LEU A 229 3.14 2.71 3.05
N LYS A 230 2.39 3.82 3.12
CA LYS A 230 1.01 3.84 3.64
C LYS A 230 0.01 3.21 2.69
N LEU A 231 0.14 3.47 1.39
CA LEU A 231 -0.85 3.05 0.39
C LEU A 231 -0.54 1.69 -0.24
N GLY A 232 0.74 1.37 -0.40
CA GLY A 232 1.18 0.25 -1.20
C GLY A 232 1.11 -1.08 -0.46
N ASP A 233 0.43 -2.05 -1.05
CA ASP A 233 0.60 -3.46 -0.67
C ASP A 233 2.03 -3.91 -1.04
N ARG A 234 2.50 -3.48 -2.22
CA ARG A 234 3.87 -3.64 -2.70
C ARG A 234 4.38 -2.35 -3.35
N VAL A 235 5.66 -2.08 -3.14
CA VAL A 235 6.37 -0.91 -3.65
C VAL A 235 7.51 -1.35 -4.56
N ALA A 236 7.53 -0.82 -5.78
CA ALA A 236 8.62 -0.91 -6.73
C ALA A 236 9.44 0.37 -6.72
N ILE A 237 10.70 0.30 -6.28
CA ILE A 237 11.61 1.44 -6.29
C ILE A 237 12.35 1.48 -7.63
N MET A 238 12.30 2.63 -8.29
CA MET A 238 12.82 2.84 -9.64
C MET A 238 13.96 3.87 -9.65
N LYS A 239 15.04 3.54 -10.37
CA LYS A 239 16.23 4.38 -10.57
C LYS A 239 16.71 4.26 -12.00
N ASP A 240 17.00 5.38 -12.66
CA ASP A 240 17.62 5.41 -13.99
C ASP A 240 16.94 4.56 -15.07
N GLY A 241 15.60 4.42 -14.99
CA GLY A 241 14.81 3.60 -15.91
C GLY A 241 14.62 2.16 -15.48
N HIS A 242 15.26 1.72 -14.39
CA HIS A 242 15.22 0.34 -13.89
C HIS A 242 14.42 0.22 -12.60
N ILE A 243 13.78 -0.92 -12.41
CA ILE A 243 13.26 -1.33 -11.11
C ILE A 243 14.43 -1.92 -10.32
N VAL A 244 14.71 -1.34 -9.16
CA VAL A 244 15.83 -1.67 -8.28
C VAL A 244 15.41 -2.71 -7.26
N GLN A 245 14.21 -2.58 -6.69
CA GLN A 245 13.65 -3.49 -5.71
C GLN A 245 12.12 -3.46 -5.82
N ILE A 246 11.50 -4.62 -5.62
CA ILE A 246 10.05 -4.75 -5.42
C ILE A 246 9.88 -5.54 -4.13
N GLY A 247 9.05 -5.06 -3.23
CA GLY A 247 8.71 -5.76 -1.99
C GLY A 247 7.54 -5.12 -1.28
N THR A 248 7.09 -5.74 -0.21
CA THR A 248 6.15 -5.11 0.73
C THR A 248 6.80 -3.91 1.40
N SER A 249 5.99 -3.02 1.99
CA SER A 249 6.51 -1.90 2.80
C SER A 249 7.50 -2.36 3.87
N GLU A 250 7.26 -3.52 4.47
CA GLU A 250 8.16 -4.16 5.44
C GLU A 250 9.50 -4.58 4.80
N GLU A 251 9.47 -5.33 3.70
CA GLU A 251 10.68 -5.81 3.02
C GLU A 251 11.56 -4.65 2.54
N ILE A 252 10.96 -3.55 2.09
CA ILE A 252 11.69 -2.34 1.68
C ILE A 252 12.39 -1.68 2.87
N LEU A 253 11.75 -1.62 4.04
CA LEU A 253 12.29 -0.99 5.24
C LEU A 253 13.35 -1.85 5.94
N GLU A 254 13.14 -3.16 5.98
CA GLU A 254 14.00 -4.11 6.71
C GLU A 254 15.16 -4.59 5.87
N ASN A 255 14.93 -4.86 4.58
CA ASN A 255 15.89 -5.49 3.69
C ASN A 255 16.12 -4.64 2.43
N PRO A 256 16.68 -3.42 2.55
CA PRO A 256 16.97 -2.59 1.40
C PRO A 256 18.02 -3.26 0.49
N ALA A 257 17.71 -3.42 -0.79
CA ALA A 257 18.51 -4.20 -1.74
C ALA A 257 19.89 -3.59 -2.03
N ASN A 258 20.06 -2.28 -1.82
CA ASN A 258 21.33 -1.58 -1.98
C ASN A 258 21.32 -0.21 -1.26
N GLU A 259 22.48 0.46 -1.28
CA GLU A 259 22.69 1.78 -0.67
C GLU A 259 21.69 2.84 -1.17
N TYR A 260 21.29 2.80 -2.44
CA TYR A 260 20.28 3.74 -2.94
C TYR A 260 18.95 3.53 -2.24
N VAL A 261 18.46 2.30 -2.12
CA VAL A 261 17.22 2.02 -1.37
C VAL A 261 17.38 2.34 0.11
N SER A 262 18.52 1.99 0.71
CA SER A 262 18.81 2.29 2.12
C SER A 262 18.73 3.78 2.42
N ASN A 263 19.26 4.63 1.54
CA ASN A 263 19.21 6.08 1.70
C ASN A 263 17.79 6.66 1.57
N PHE A 264 16.90 5.99 0.83
CA PHE A 264 15.49 6.40 0.76
C PHE A 264 14.77 6.17 2.09
N VAL A 265 15.01 5.02 2.73
CA VAL A 265 14.26 4.58 3.92
C VAL A 265 14.82 5.09 5.25
N GLN A 266 15.95 5.81 5.24
CA GLN A 266 16.65 6.25 6.44
C GLN A 266 15.80 7.15 7.35
N ASP A 267 15.06 8.10 6.79
CA ASP A 267 14.31 9.11 7.55
C ASP A 267 12.83 8.73 7.77
N VAL A 268 12.45 7.50 7.47
CA VAL A 268 11.05 7.06 7.58
C VAL A 268 10.68 6.78 9.03
N ASP A 269 9.54 7.32 9.44
CA ASP A 269 8.92 7.00 10.72
C ASP A 269 8.27 5.61 10.70
N ARG A 270 9.07 4.59 11.04
CA ARG A 270 8.66 3.17 11.08
C ARG A 270 7.43 2.92 11.98
N SER A 271 7.18 3.76 12.98
CA SER A 271 6.07 3.58 13.92
C SER A 271 4.69 3.69 13.26
N LYS A 272 4.60 4.41 12.15
CA LYS A 272 3.34 4.62 11.41
C LYS A 272 3.03 3.52 10.41
N ILE A 273 4.02 2.74 10.03
CA ILE A 273 3.94 1.77 8.94
C ILE A 273 3.89 0.36 9.48
N LEU A 274 4.63 0.08 10.55
CA LEU A 274 4.60 -1.22 11.18
C LEU A 274 3.30 -1.42 11.96
N GLU A 275 2.75 -2.62 11.87
CA GLU A 275 1.55 -3.07 12.56
C GLU A 275 1.88 -4.02 13.71
N ALA A 276 0.92 -4.20 14.62
CA ALA A 276 0.98 -5.12 15.74
C ALA A 276 1.34 -6.55 15.30
N SER A 277 0.77 -7.01 14.19
CA SER A 277 0.98 -8.33 13.60
C SER A 277 2.45 -8.62 13.25
N GLN A 278 3.21 -7.58 12.93
CA GLN A 278 4.59 -7.69 12.47
C GLN A 278 5.58 -7.78 13.62
N VAL A 279 5.26 -7.20 14.80
CA VAL A 279 6.15 -7.22 15.98
C VAL A 279 5.71 -8.22 17.06
N MET A 280 4.49 -8.76 16.96
CA MET A 280 3.99 -9.70 17.95
C MET A 280 4.80 -11.00 17.97
N LYS A 281 5.02 -11.52 19.17
CA LYS A 281 5.58 -12.84 19.40
C LYS A 281 4.49 -13.79 19.88
N LYS A 282 4.65 -15.09 19.61
CA LYS A 282 3.81 -16.10 20.27
C LYS A 282 4.18 -16.15 21.75
N PRO A 283 3.22 -16.22 22.67
CA PRO A 283 3.50 -16.43 24.08
C PRO A 283 4.28 -17.74 24.25
N GLU A 284 5.37 -17.69 25.02
CA GLU A 284 6.21 -18.88 25.30
C GLU A 284 5.43 -19.95 26.06
N VAL A 285 4.48 -19.53 26.92
CA VAL A 285 3.66 -20.42 27.71
C VAL A 285 2.21 -19.95 27.78
N LEU A 286 1.28 -20.90 27.72
CA LEU A 286 -0.17 -20.68 27.81
C LEU A 286 -0.81 -21.66 28.79
N SER A 287 -1.75 -21.16 29.58
CA SER A 287 -2.60 -21.99 30.44
C SER A 287 -3.95 -22.21 29.79
N ALA A 288 -4.46 -23.43 29.81
CA ALA A 288 -5.84 -23.67 29.40
C ALA A 288 -6.77 -23.20 30.52
N TYR A 289 -7.95 -22.70 30.17
CA TYR A 289 -8.97 -22.28 31.14
C TYR A 289 -9.41 -23.41 32.10
N LYS A 290 -9.21 -24.68 31.68
CA LYS A 290 -9.48 -25.87 32.50
C LYS A 290 -8.32 -26.30 33.38
N ASP A 291 -7.14 -25.71 33.20
CA ASP A 291 -5.98 -25.98 34.05
C ASP A 291 -6.25 -25.38 35.43
N GLY A 292 -5.88 -26.12 36.49
CA GLY A 292 -5.93 -25.59 37.85
C GLY A 292 -4.70 -24.72 38.17
N PRO A 293 -4.74 -23.93 39.26
CA PRO A 293 -3.63 -23.05 39.66
C PRO A 293 -2.27 -23.75 39.73
N ARG A 294 -2.23 -25.01 40.21
CA ARG A 294 -1.00 -25.82 40.28
C ARG A 294 -0.33 -26.05 38.92
N MET A 295 -1.13 -26.28 37.87
CA MET A 295 -0.61 -26.50 36.52
C MET A 295 -0.07 -25.19 35.94
N ALA A 296 -0.77 -24.07 36.18
CA ALA A 296 -0.31 -22.76 35.76
C ALA A 296 1.02 -22.37 36.43
N ILE A 297 1.20 -22.66 37.73
CA ILE A 297 2.46 -22.47 38.46
C ILE A 297 3.60 -23.26 37.81
N ARG A 298 3.40 -24.55 37.54
CA ARG A 298 4.42 -25.40 36.88
C ARG A 298 4.82 -24.87 35.51
N LYS A 299 3.84 -24.49 34.71
CA LYS A 299 4.06 -23.90 33.38
C LYS A 299 4.87 -22.61 33.46
N MET A 300 4.56 -21.74 34.43
CA MET A 300 5.32 -20.51 34.68
C MET A 300 6.76 -20.81 35.12
N GLU A 301 6.96 -21.79 36.01
CA GLU A 301 8.28 -22.22 36.48
C GLU A 301 9.15 -22.78 35.35
N GLU A 302 8.58 -23.60 34.45
CA GLU A 302 9.29 -24.21 33.31
C GLU A 302 9.95 -23.19 32.38
N VAL A 303 9.32 -22.01 32.20
CA VAL A 303 9.83 -20.93 31.33
C VAL A 303 10.37 -19.74 32.10
N GLY A 304 10.37 -19.78 33.45
CA GLY A 304 10.80 -18.66 34.29
C GLY A 304 9.93 -17.40 34.18
N ALA A 305 8.63 -17.53 33.91
CA ALA A 305 7.71 -16.41 33.76
C ALA A 305 6.99 -16.06 35.08
N SER A 306 6.77 -14.75 35.32
CA SER A 306 6.01 -14.27 36.48
C SER A 306 4.50 -14.14 36.21
N SER A 307 4.07 -14.38 34.98
CA SER A 307 2.67 -14.38 34.58
C SER A 307 2.44 -15.27 33.36
N ILE A 308 1.19 -15.69 33.16
CA ILE A 308 0.77 -16.58 32.07
C ILE A 308 -0.57 -16.15 31.50
N PHE A 309 -0.71 -16.20 30.18
CA PHE A 309 -1.98 -15.92 29.51
C PHE A 309 -2.87 -17.16 29.52
N VAL A 310 -4.16 -16.96 29.81
CA VAL A 310 -5.16 -18.02 29.92
C VAL A 310 -6.09 -17.97 28.71
N THR A 311 -6.25 -19.10 28.03
CA THR A 311 -7.16 -19.24 26.89
C THR A 311 -8.09 -20.43 27.07
N ASP A 312 -9.25 -20.42 26.43
CA ASP A 312 -10.09 -21.62 26.36
C ASP A 312 -9.67 -22.59 25.24
N LYS A 313 -10.52 -23.58 24.94
CA LYS A 313 -10.27 -24.60 23.91
C LYS A 313 -10.23 -24.02 22.50
N ASP A 314 -10.93 -22.92 22.26
CA ASP A 314 -11.03 -22.27 20.95
C ASP A 314 -9.97 -21.15 20.78
N LYS A 315 -9.02 -21.08 21.74
CA LYS A 315 -7.97 -20.06 21.86
C LYS A 315 -8.51 -18.66 22.15
N THR A 316 -9.75 -18.54 22.60
CA THR A 316 -10.29 -17.26 23.06
C THR A 316 -9.58 -16.84 24.33
N PHE A 317 -9.11 -15.60 24.35
CA PHE A 317 -8.41 -15.04 25.50
C PHE A 317 -9.37 -14.86 26.68
N ARG A 318 -8.97 -15.32 27.88
CA ARG A 318 -9.79 -15.26 29.09
C ARG A 318 -9.20 -14.39 30.20
N GLY A 319 -7.92 -14.06 30.12
CA GLY A 319 -7.24 -13.19 31.08
C GLY A 319 -5.77 -13.57 31.29
N LEU A 320 -5.11 -12.82 32.16
CA LEU A 320 -3.75 -13.09 32.61
C LEU A 320 -3.77 -13.58 34.07
N LEU A 321 -2.94 -14.56 34.39
CA LEU A 321 -2.73 -15.02 35.77
C LEU A 321 -1.30 -14.70 36.19
N THR A 322 -1.11 -14.04 37.33
CA THR A 322 0.23 -13.80 37.91
C THR A 322 0.66 -14.97 38.78
N ILE A 323 1.97 -15.10 39.05
CA ILE A 323 2.47 -16.13 39.96
C ILE A 323 1.92 -15.96 41.38
N ASP A 324 1.79 -14.73 41.87
CA ASP A 324 1.27 -14.42 43.21
C ASP A 324 -0.21 -14.83 43.32
N ASP A 325 -1.01 -14.51 42.31
CA ASP A 325 -2.42 -14.89 42.24
C ASP A 325 -2.61 -16.40 42.10
N ALA A 326 -1.74 -17.07 41.34
CA ALA A 326 -1.77 -18.52 41.19
C ALA A 326 -1.44 -19.24 42.50
N ILE A 327 -0.45 -18.76 43.26
CA ILE A 327 -0.08 -19.31 44.58
C ILE A 327 -1.20 -19.08 45.58
N ARG A 328 -1.78 -17.88 45.61
CA ARG A 328 -2.94 -17.56 46.46
C ARG A 328 -4.11 -18.49 46.17
N ALA A 329 -4.48 -18.62 44.89
CA ALA A 329 -5.58 -19.49 44.47
C ALA A 329 -5.33 -20.96 44.81
N TYR A 330 -4.07 -21.44 44.70
CA TYR A 330 -3.71 -22.79 45.10
C TYR A 330 -3.82 -23.02 46.61
N ASN A 331 -3.35 -22.09 47.43
CA ASN A 331 -3.35 -22.22 48.89
C ASN A 331 -4.74 -22.08 49.51
N GLU A 332 -5.57 -21.21 48.93
CA GLU A 332 -6.91 -20.88 49.43
C GLU A 332 -8.04 -21.65 48.72
N ASP A 333 -7.70 -22.57 47.80
CA ASP A 333 -8.64 -23.35 46.98
C ASP A 333 -9.63 -22.49 46.19
N ILE A 334 -9.16 -21.33 45.71
CA ILE A 334 -9.96 -20.38 44.91
C ILE A 334 -9.94 -20.83 43.44
N PRO A 335 -11.10 -20.86 42.75
CA PRO A 335 -11.14 -21.09 41.31
C PRO A 335 -10.25 -20.10 40.54
N MET A 336 -9.43 -20.62 39.62
CA MET A 336 -8.49 -19.81 38.84
C MET A 336 -9.17 -18.63 38.11
N VAL A 337 -10.42 -18.80 37.67
CA VAL A 337 -11.22 -17.76 37.00
C VAL A 337 -11.41 -16.51 37.86
N ASP A 338 -11.51 -16.66 39.18
CA ASP A 338 -11.83 -15.56 40.09
C ASP A 338 -10.60 -14.68 40.41
N VAL A 339 -9.41 -15.14 40.02
CA VAL A 339 -8.13 -14.43 40.20
C VAL A 339 -7.47 -14.04 38.88
N LEU A 340 -8.17 -14.18 37.75
CA LEU A 340 -7.69 -13.69 36.46
C LEU A 340 -7.75 -12.17 36.40
N ILE A 341 -6.70 -11.58 35.83
CA ILE A 341 -6.66 -10.18 35.47
C ILE A 341 -7.26 -10.05 34.06
N ASP A 342 -8.39 -9.37 33.97
CA ASP A 342 -9.11 -9.04 32.74
C ASP A 342 -8.64 -7.70 32.14
N ALA A 343 -8.21 -6.75 32.98
CA ALA A 343 -7.71 -5.43 32.61
C ALA A 343 -6.29 -5.46 32.00
N VAL A 344 -6.08 -6.31 31.01
CA VAL A 344 -4.84 -6.38 30.22
C VAL A 344 -5.05 -5.56 28.94
N PRO A 345 -4.09 -4.71 28.53
CA PRO A 345 -4.21 -3.99 27.27
C PRO A 345 -4.32 -4.98 26.10
N THR A 346 -5.28 -4.75 25.21
CA THR A 346 -5.51 -5.57 24.02
C THR A 346 -5.47 -4.72 22.76
N THR A 347 -5.18 -5.34 21.62
CA THR A 347 -5.13 -4.69 20.31
C THR A 347 -5.44 -5.67 19.18
N SER A 348 -5.71 -5.17 17.99
CA SER A 348 -5.90 -5.98 16.78
C SER A 348 -4.57 -6.15 16.00
N PRO A 349 -4.41 -7.18 15.15
CA PRO A 349 -3.19 -7.39 14.38
C PRO A 349 -2.84 -6.24 13.44
N ASP A 350 -3.84 -5.52 12.93
CA ASP A 350 -3.72 -4.39 11.99
C ASP A 350 -3.52 -3.04 12.68
N THR A 351 -3.40 -3.00 14.02
CA THR A 351 -3.18 -1.74 14.74
C THR A 351 -1.75 -1.22 14.50
N PRO A 352 -1.57 0.04 14.07
CA PRO A 352 -0.23 0.64 13.90
C PRO A 352 0.55 0.75 15.20
N LEU A 353 1.88 0.59 15.15
CA LEU A 353 2.72 0.66 16.36
C LEU A 353 2.66 2.01 17.07
N ASN A 354 2.50 3.11 16.34
CA ASN A 354 2.40 4.45 16.92
C ASN A 354 1.25 4.56 17.93
N ASP A 355 0.12 3.87 17.67
CA ASP A 355 -1.04 3.87 18.56
C ASP A 355 -0.79 3.00 19.81
N LEU A 356 0.15 2.05 19.72
CA LEU A 356 0.56 1.20 20.82
C LEU A 356 1.63 1.83 21.73
N LEU A 357 2.32 2.89 21.29
CA LEU A 357 3.41 3.49 22.06
C LEU A 357 2.92 4.05 23.41
N GLY A 358 1.79 4.75 23.41
CA GLY A 358 1.19 5.27 24.64
C GLY A 358 0.77 4.14 25.59
N VAL A 359 0.12 3.11 25.04
CA VAL A 359 -0.30 1.93 25.81
C VAL A 359 0.91 1.22 26.42
N ALA A 360 1.96 0.98 25.62
CA ALA A 360 3.15 0.27 26.06
C ALA A 360 3.99 1.04 27.10
N ALA A 361 3.87 2.37 27.16
CA ALA A 361 4.56 3.18 28.16
C ALA A 361 3.99 2.96 29.57
N GLU A 362 2.68 2.73 29.68
CA GLU A 362 1.96 2.56 30.96
C GLU A 362 1.65 1.09 31.28
N ALA A 363 1.70 0.21 30.29
CA ALA A 363 1.33 -1.19 30.43
C ALA A 363 2.24 -1.94 31.41
N LYS A 364 1.62 -2.54 32.44
CA LYS A 364 2.30 -3.45 33.39
C LYS A 364 2.59 -4.83 32.79
N TYR A 365 1.83 -5.21 31.76
CA TYR A 365 1.88 -6.52 31.11
C TYR A 365 1.98 -6.35 29.59
N PRO A 366 2.47 -7.36 28.85
CA PRO A 366 2.47 -7.31 27.39
C PRO A 366 1.08 -7.05 26.83
N ILE A 367 1.01 -6.30 25.72
CA ILE A 367 -0.22 -6.03 24.99
C ILE A 367 -0.64 -7.31 24.28
N VAL A 368 -1.90 -7.71 24.45
CA VAL A 368 -2.45 -8.94 23.87
C VAL A 368 -3.01 -8.64 22.48
N VAL A 369 -2.56 -9.37 21.47
CA VAL A 369 -3.05 -9.23 20.09
C VAL A 369 -4.16 -10.25 19.85
N LEU A 370 -5.36 -9.76 19.55
CA LEU A 370 -6.57 -10.55 19.37
C LEU A 370 -7.15 -10.36 17.97
N GLU A 371 -7.54 -11.47 17.33
CA GLU A 371 -8.37 -11.46 16.12
C GLU A 371 -9.60 -12.31 16.40
N ASP A 372 -10.80 -11.75 16.27
CA ASP A 372 -12.06 -12.40 16.65
C ASP A 372 -12.02 -13.01 18.07
N GLU A 373 -11.52 -12.24 19.05
CA GLU A 373 -11.29 -12.64 20.45
C GLU A 373 -10.24 -13.74 20.67
N LYS A 374 -9.65 -14.28 19.61
CA LYS A 374 -8.63 -15.34 19.69
C LYS A 374 -7.25 -14.75 19.85
N LEU A 375 -6.49 -15.34 20.77
CA LEU A 375 -5.11 -14.96 21.01
C LEU A 375 -4.22 -15.28 19.81
N LYS A 376 -3.66 -14.25 19.17
CA LYS A 376 -2.70 -14.38 18.07
C LYS A 376 -1.26 -14.22 18.51
N GLY A 377 -1.02 -13.30 19.44
CA GLY A 377 0.31 -13.01 19.92
C GLY A 377 0.30 -12.03 21.09
N ILE A 378 1.49 -11.70 21.55
CA ILE A 378 1.73 -10.68 22.56
C ILE A 378 2.81 -9.73 22.08
N ILE A 379 2.70 -8.47 22.49
CA ILE A 379 3.66 -7.43 22.18
C ILE A 379 4.23 -6.91 23.49
N SER A 380 5.53 -7.14 23.69
CA SER A 380 6.24 -6.55 24.81
C SER A 380 6.69 -5.12 24.46
N ARG A 381 6.94 -4.30 25.49
CA ARG A 381 7.54 -2.98 25.29
C ARG A 381 8.88 -3.06 24.55
N VAL A 382 9.67 -4.09 24.85
CA VAL A 382 10.94 -4.34 24.16
C VAL A 382 10.70 -4.61 22.68
N SER A 383 9.71 -5.44 22.32
CA SER A 383 9.36 -5.74 20.93
C SER A 383 9.06 -4.46 20.12
N ILE A 384 8.31 -3.52 20.68
CA ILE A 384 7.99 -2.26 20.01
C ILE A 384 9.25 -1.41 19.83
N LEU A 385 10.01 -1.18 20.91
CA LEU A 385 11.18 -0.32 20.86
C LEU A 385 12.28 -0.88 19.94
N SER A 386 12.51 -2.20 20.00
CA SER A 386 13.47 -2.86 19.12
C SER A 386 13.04 -2.78 17.65
N ALA A 387 11.75 -2.94 17.34
CA ALA A 387 11.26 -2.79 15.97
C ALA A 387 11.47 -1.37 15.41
N LEU A 388 11.30 -0.34 16.26
CA LEU A 388 11.53 1.05 15.86
C LEU A 388 13.00 1.38 15.61
N VAL A 389 13.91 0.79 16.38
CA VAL A 389 15.34 1.13 16.32
C VAL A 389 16.10 0.23 15.34
N LEU A 390 15.85 -1.08 15.38
CA LEU A 390 16.69 -2.09 14.71
C LEU A 390 16.09 -2.55 13.39
N GLY A 391 14.76 -2.48 13.22
CA GLY A 391 14.10 -3.38 12.27
C GLY A 391 14.16 -4.83 12.76
N LYS A 392 13.38 -5.72 12.16
CA LYS A 392 13.02 -7.03 12.75
C LYS A 392 14.17 -8.04 12.88
N ASP A 393 15.27 -7.85 12.16
CA ASP A 393 16.36 -8.84 12.04
C ASP A 393 17.14 -9.15 13.33
N GLU A 394 17.08 -8.31 14.36
CA GLU A 394 17.71 -8.62 15.66
C GLU A 394 16.71 -9.09 16.74
N VAL A 395 15.40 -9.02 16.48
CA VAL A 395 14.38 -9.33 17.49
C VAL A 395 14.08 -10.83 17.59
N VAL A 396 14.40 -11.61 16.54
CA VAL A 396 14.15 -13.06 16.46
C VAL A 396 15.37 -13.88 16.89
N ALA A 397 16.56 -13.27 16.95
CA ALA A 397 17.82 -13.94 17.32
C ALA A 397 18.19 -13.85 18.81
N SER A 398 17.33 -13.28 19.66
CA SER A 398 17.54 -13.16 21.11
C SER A 398 16.50 -13.89 21.95
#